data_AF-A0A451CAX7-F1
#
_entry.id   AF-A0A451CAX7-F1
#
_cell.length_a   1.000
_cell.length_b   1.000
_cell.length_c   1.000
_cell.angle_alpha   90.00
_cell.angle_beta   90.00
_cell.angle_gamma   90.00
#
_symmetry.space_group_name_H-M   'P 1'
#
loop_
_entity.id
_entity.type
_entity.pdbx_description
1 polymer ?
#
loop_
_entity_poly.entity_id
_entity_poly.type
_entity_poly.pdbx_seq_one_letter_code
_entity_poly.pdbx_strand_id
1 'polypeptide(L)'
;MFRYGLIADLVALAPGTKGLYARIRDKAQGEYEIPGSNRTRVAEETIRDWLKRYRRGGFDALLPKQRVDRGRSRTLPAEVVEVLLATKEANPKLSVQLVIRKVLEHPDVPDDLPLPPSSVHRLLARHGLMEKTHSQENDKDHRRFAFERPGQLWMSDVACTARQ
;
A
#
# COMPACT_ATOMS: atom_id res chain seq x y z
N MET A 1 -8.16 21.00 5.17
CA MET A 1 -7.29 20.32 6.18
C MET A 1 -7.98 20.33 7.53
N PHE A 2 -8.50 19.19 7.98
CA PHE A 2 -9.37 19.07 9.18
C PHE A 2 -8.72 19.60 10.47
N ARG A 3 -7.47 19.21 10.75
CA ARG A 3 -6.76 19.55 12.01
C ARG A 3 -6.64 21.05 12.25
N TYR A 4 -6.29 21.81 11.21
CA TYR A 4 -6.13 23.26 11.29
C TYR A 4 -7.46 23.95 11.55
N GLY A 5 -8.52 23.57 10.81
CA GLY A 5 -9.87 24.12 11.02
C GLY A 5 -10.38 23.91 12.45
N LEU A 6 -10.03 22.79 13.08
CA LEU A 6 -10.43 22.52 14.47
C LEU A 6 -9.73 23.45 15.48
N ILE A 7 -8.44 23.77 15.26
CA ILE A 7 -7.63 24.55 16.22
C ILE A 7 -7.49 26.03 15.89
N ALA A 8 -7.94 26.50 14.72
CA ALA A 8 -7.73 27.88 14.25
C ALA A 8 -8.19 28.92 15.30
N ASP A 9 -9.37 28.72 15.87
CA ASP A 9 -9.93 29.60 16.91
C ASP A 9 -9.10 29.61 18.20
N LEU A 10 -8.39 28.51 18.48
CA LEU A 10 -7.51 28.38 19.65
C LEU A 10 -6.10 28.95 19.38
N VAL A 11 -5.67 28.92 18.12
CA VAL A 11 -4.40 29.47 17.66
C VAL A 11 -4.41 30.99 17.68
N ALA A 12 -5.55 31.61 17.34
CA ALA A 12 -5.72 33.06 17.38
C ALA A 12 -5.63 33.65 18.80
N LEU A 13 -5.75 32.82 19.85
CA LEU A 13 -5.64 33.25 21.24
C LEU A 13 -4.17 33.40 21.66
N ALA A 14 -3.85 34.53 22.30
CA ALA A 14 -2.55 34.74 22.90
C ALA A 14 -2.21 33.65 23.95
N PRO A 15 -0.93 33.23 24.05
CA PRO A 15 -0.49 32.33 25.10
C PRO A 15 -0.81 32.93 26.48
N GLY A 16 -1.45 32.15 27.35
CA GLY A 16 -1.81 32.60 28.71
C GLY A 16 -3.24 33.14 28.88
N THR A 17 -4.05 33.14 27.82
CA THR A 17 -5.48 33.48 27.93
C THR A 17 -6.20 32.54 28.92
N LYS A 18 -6.83 33.11 29.95
CA LYS A 18 -7.66 32.36 30.91
C LYS A 18 -8.82 31.69 30.16
N GLY A 19 -9.07 30.40 30.42
CA GLY A 19 -10.18 29.64 29.80
C GLY A 19 -9.82 28.82 28.56
N LEU A 20 -8.54 28.75 28.15
CA LEU A 20 -8.12 27.90 27.04
C LEU A 20 -8.50 26.42 27.23
N TYR A 21 -8.32 25.89 28.45
CA TYR A 21 -8.66 24.50 28.78
C TYR A 21 -10.17 24.22 28.70
N ALA A 22 -11.02 25.18 29.09
CA ALA A 22 -12.47 25.05 28.98
C ALA A 22 -12.89 24.94 27.50
N ARG A 23 -12.37 25.81 26.64
CA ARG A 23 -12.64 25.76 25.19
C ARG A 23 -12.14 24.47 24.53
N ILE A 24 -11.02 23.91 25.00
CA ILE A 24 -10.53 22.62 24.52
C ILE A 24 -11.50 21.49 24.92
N ARG A 25 -11.99 21.51 26.16
CA ARG A 25 -12.99 20.55 26.65
C ARG A 25 -14.29 20.65 25.85
N ASP A 26 -14.78 21.85 25.61
CA ASP A 26 -16.00 22.07 24.82
C ASP A 26 -15.85 21.53 23.39
N LYS A 27 -14.70 21.80 22.74
CA LYS A 27 -14.40 21.21 21.42
C LYS A 27 -14.27 19.69 21.49
N ALA A 28 -13.71 19.11 22.55
CA ALA A 28 -13.61 17.66 22.65
C ALA A 28 -14.96 16.94 22.82
N GLN A 29 -15.99 17.64 23.31
CA GLN A 29 -17.36 17.13 23.36
C GLN A 29 -18.09 17.20 22.02
N GLY A 30 -17.59 18.02 21.08
CA GLY A 30 -18.14 18.15 19.74
C GLY A 30 -17.95 16.89 18.88
N GLU A 31 -18.91 16.65 17.99
CA GLU A 31 -18.82 15.60 16.99
C GLU A 31 -18.31 16.17 15.67
N TYR A 32 -17.41 15.42 15.03
CA TYR A 32 -16.69 15.83 13.83
C TYR A 32 -16.57 14.68 12.85
N GLU A 33 -16.64 15.02 11.56
CA GLU A 33 -16.32 14.09 10.48
C GLU A 33 -14.79 14.07 10.27
N ILE A 34 -14.12 13.02 10.77
CA ILE A 34 -12.67 12.89 10.71
C ILE A 34 -12.28 12.15 9.41
N PRO A 35 -11.55 12.77 8.47
CA PRO A 35 -11.16 12.12 7.23
C PRO A 35 -10.27 10.90 7.47
N GLY A 36 -10.64 9.75 6.92
CA GLY A 36 -9.86 8.50 6.99
C GLY A 36 -9.92 7.78 8.34
N SER A 37 -10.90 8.08 9.19
CA SER A 37 -11.11 7.45 10.48
C SER A 37 -12.61 7.29 10.77
N ASN A 38 -13.01 6.17 11.38
CA ASN A 38 -14.39 5.95 11.83
C ASN A 38 -14.72 6.64 13.16
N ARG A 39 -13.79 7.44 13.70
CA ARG A 39 -13.97 8.18 14.95
C ARG A 39 -14.74 9.47 14.69
N THR A 40 -15.70 9.75 15.55
CA THR A 40 -16.54 10.96 15.50
C THR A 40 -16.10 12.03 16.49
N ARG A 41 -15.16 11.74 17.41
CA ARG A 41 -14.71 12.68 18.44
C ARG A 41 -13.19 12.76 18.51
N VAL A 42 -12.69 13.93 18.91
CA VAL A 42 -11.27 14.20 19.11
C VAL A 42 -11.00 14.43 20.60
N ALA A 43 -10.07 13.67 21.17
CA ALA A 43 -9.71 13.79 22.58
C ALA A 43 -9.05 15.16 22.89
N GLU A 44 -9.30 15.69 24.09
CA GLU A 44 -8.71 16.94 24.59
C GLU A 44 -7.18 16.98 24.42
N GLU A 45 -6.52 15.85 24.74
CA GLU A 45 -5.07 15.72 24.63
C GLU A 45 -4.58 15.83 23.19
N THR A 46 -5.34 15.30 22.22
CA THR A 46 -5.00 15.41 20.80
C THR A 46 -5.07 16.85 20.31
N ILE A 47 -6.09 17.61 20.74
CA ILE A 47 -6.23 19.04 20.44
C ILE A 47 -5.05 19.83 21.04
N ARG A 48 -4.68 19.54 22.30
CA ARG A 48 -3.54 20.15 22.98
C ARG A 48 -2.23 19.87 22.24
N ASP A 49 -2.04 18.65 21.77
CA ASP A 49 -0.87 18.23 21.01
C ASP A 49 -0.76 18.98 19.68
N TRP A 50 -1.86 19.14 18.95
CA TRP A 50 -1.89 19.92 17.71
C TRP A 50 -1.57 21.39 17.95
N LEU A 51 -2.10 22.00 19.02
CA LEU A 51 -1.79 23.38 19.38
C LEU A 51 -0.30 23.56 19.71
N LYS A 52 0.30 22.62 20.45
CA LYS A 52 1.72 22.63 20.77
C LYS A 52 2.60 22.46 19.52
N ARG A 53 2.20 21.60 18.59
CA ARG A 53 2.90 21.43 17.29
C ARG A 53 2.79 22.68 16.44
N TYR A 54 1.60 23.29 16.36
CA TYR A 54 1.40 24.54 15.63
C TYR A 54 2.31 25.66 16.14
N ARG A 55 2.38 25.85 17.46
CA ARG A 55 3.22 26.89 18.06
C ARG A 55 4.72 26.68 17.84
N ARG A 56 5.15 25.45 17.56
CA ARG A 56 6.56 25.10 17.35
C ARG A 56 7.00 25.14 15.89
N GLY A 57 6.13 24.74 14.96
CA GLY A 57 6.50 24.59 13.55
C GLY A 57 5.40 25.01 12.58
N GLY A 58 4.49 25.88 13.03
CA GLY A 58 3.44 26.47 12.21
C GLY A 58 2.49 25.44 11.59
N PHE A 59 2.04 25.75 10.38
CA PHE A 59 1.10 24.92 9.62
C PHE A 59 1.71 23.58 9.21
N ASP A 60 2.99 23.56 8.81
CA ASP A 60 3.66 22.35 8.33
C ASP A 60 3.77 21.28 9.41
N ALA A 61 3.91 21.68 10.68
CA ALA A 61 3.93 20.77 11.81
C ALA A 61 2.60 20.02 12.05
N LEU A 62 1.49 20.50 11.48
CA LEU A 62 0.19 19.82 11.56
C LEU A 62 -0.03 18.81 10.44
N LEU A 63 0.74 18.91 9.35
CA LEU A 63 0.65 17.98 8.25
C LEU A 63 0.92 16.56 8.77
N PRO A 64 0.15 15.55 8.32
CA PRO A 64 0.45 14.18 8.65
C PRO A 64 1.86 13.86 8.13
N LYS A 65 2.83 13.81 9.05
CA LYS A 65 4.19 13.39 8.74
C LYS A 65 4.10 11.98 8.16
N GLN A 66 4.60 11.81 6.94
CA GLN A 66 4.72 10.48 6.36
C GLN A 66 5.58 9.64 7.31
N ARG A 67 5.07 8.47 7.73
CA ARG A 67 5.84 7.57 8.59
C ARG A 67 7.11 7.17 7.84
N VAL A 68 8.25 7.36 8.50
CA VAL A 68 9.58 7.04 7.95
C VAL A 68 9.71 5.55 7.62
N ASP A 69 8.93 4.71 8.32
CA ASP A 69 8.88 3.26 8.13
C ASP A 69 7.93 2.81 7.01
N ARG A 70 7.30 3.74 6.28
CA ARG A 70 6.42 3.41 5.17
C ARG A 70 7.27 2.95 3.98
N GLY A 71 7.60 1.65 3.97
CA GLY A 71 8.31 0.98 2.87
C GLY A 71 9.69 0.41 3.22
N ARG A 72 10.27 0.74 4.37
CA ARG A 72 11.43 -0.01 4.91
C ARG A 72 10.92 -1.22 5.66
N SER A 73 10.98 -2.38 5.01
CA SER A 73 10.86 -3.66 5.71
C SER A 73 12.05 -3.76 6.64
N ARG A 74 11.89 -3.44 7.94
CA ARG A 74 12.89 -3.73 8.97
C ARG A 74 13.16 -5.25 9.11
N THR A 75 12.40 -6.07 8.38
CA THR A 75 12.34 -7.51 8.50
C THR A 75 13.32 -8.25 7.59
N LEU A 76 13.86 -7.63 6.54
CA LEU A 76 14.72 -8.33 5.57
C LEU A 76 16.19 -7.92 5.72
N PRO A 77 17.11 -8.85 6.01
CA PRO A 77 18.55 -8.62 5.94
C PRO A 77 18.97 -8.16 4.53
N ALA A 78 20.01 -7.31 4.45
CA ALA A 78 20.48 -6.76 3.18
C ALA A 78 20.94 -7.86 2.20
N GLU A 79 21.64 -8.88 2.72
CA GLU A 79 22.11 -10.03 1.94
C GLU A 79 20.96 -10.77 1.23
N VAL A 80 19.85 -11.01 1.96
CA VAL A 80 18.67 -11.69 1.41
C VAL A 80 17.96 -10.83 0.36
N VAL A 81 17.98 -9.50 0.52
CA VAL A 81 17.44 -8.56 -0.48
C VAL A 81 18.22 -8.67 -1.80
N GLU A 82 19.54 -8.75 -1.74
CA GLU A 82 20.39 -8.89 -2.93
C GLU A 82 20.10 -10.20 -3.67
N VAL A 83 20.00 -11.33 -2.94
CA VAL A 83 19.67 -12.64 -3.52
C VAL A 83 18.27 -12.64 -4.16
N LEU A 84 17.28 -11.99 -3.53
CA LEU A 84 15.92 -11.86 -4.09
C LEU A 84 15.92 -11.05 -5.39
N LEU A 85 16.68 -9.97 -5.46
CA LEU A 85 16.79 -9.14 -6.66
C LEU A 85 17.51 -9.90 -7.78
N ALA A 86 18.66 -10.50 -7.48
CA ALA A 86 19.44 -11.28 -8.45
C ALA A 86 18.64 -12.45 -9.04
N THR A 87 17.87 -13.17 -8.21
CA THR A 87 17.03 -14.29 -8.65
C THR A 87 15.93 -13.85 -9.62
N LYS A 88 15.31 -12.69 -9.36
CA LYS A 88 14.25 -12.13 -10.20
C LYS A 88 14.80 -11.49 -11.48
N GLU A 89 15.96 -10.85 -11.43
CA GLU A 89 16.67 -10.31 -12.59
C GLU A 89 17.13 -11.42 -13.54
N ALA A 90 17.71 -12.50 -13.01
CA ALA A 90 18.11 -13.65 -13.80
C ALA A 90 16.91 -14.35 -14.49
N ASN A 91 15.72 -14.27 -13.90
CA ASN A 91 14.51 -14.88 -14.45
C ASN A 91 13.26 -14.00 -14.24
N PRO A 92 13.01 -13.01 -15.12
CA PRO A 92 11.91 -12.06 -14.97
C PRO A 92 10.52 -12.71 -14.98
N LYS A 93 10.38 -13.91 -15.56
CA LYS A 93 9.11 -14.66 -15.66
C LYS A 93 8.68 -15.34 -14.34
N LEU A 94 9.55 -15.43 -13.33
CA LEU A 94 9.20 -16.11 -12.08
C LEU A 94 8.15 -15.34 -11.28
N SER A 95 7.18 -16.06 -10.73
CA SER A 95 6.23 -15.50 -9.77
C SER A 95 6.92 -15.21 -8.43
N VAL A 96 6.35 -14.29 -7.64
CA VAL A 96 6.88 -13.93 -6.31
C VAL A 96 7.07 -15.16 -5.42
N GLN A 97 6.13 -16.11 -5.46
CA GLN A 97 6.20 -17.37 -4.70
C GLN A 97 7.39 -18.24 -5.13
N LEU A 98 7.65 -18.30 -6.43
CA LEU A 98 8.73 -19.12 -6.98
C LEU A 98 10.10 -18.49 -6.71
N VAL A 99 10.19 -17.16 -6.70
CA VAL A 99 11.39 -16.43 -6.26
C VAL A 99 11.66 -16.74 -4.78
N ILE A 100 10.65 -16.64 -3.92
CA ILE A 100 10.81 -16.97 -2.48
C ILE A 100 11.32 -18.40 -2.29
N ARG A 101 10.74 -19.37 -3.00
CA ARG A 101 11.18 -20.77 -2.93
C ARG A 101 12.64 -20.93 -3.34
N LYS A 102 13.05 -20.37 -4.47
CA LYS A 102 14.44 -20.44 -4.95
C LYS A 102 15.43 -19.78 -3.99
N VAL A 103 15.02 -18.70 -3.34
CA VAL A 103 15.86 -17.99 -2.36
C VAL A 103 16.00 -18.79 -1.06
N LEU A 104 14.96 -19.51 -0.62
CA LEU A 104 15.04 -20.43 0.52
C LEU A 104 15.89 -21.68 0.22
N GLU A 105 16.08 -22.06 -1.06
CA GLU A 105 16.99 -23.14 -1.46
C GLU A 105 18.46 -22.69 -1.46
N HIS A 106 18.76 -21.40 -1.26
CA HIS A 106 20.12 -20.86 -1.30
C HIS A 106 20.81 -21.00 0.07
N PRO A 107 22.08 -21.44 0.13
CA PRO A 107 22.80 -21.70 1.39
C PRO A 107 23.02 -20.45 2.27
N ASP A 108 22.93 -19.26 1.67
CA ASP A 108 23.17 -17.99 2.35
C ASP A 108 21.92 -17.42 3.03
N VAL A 109 20.77 -18.11 2.96
CA VAL A 109 19.51 -17.64 3.53
C VAL A 109 19.11 -18.53 4.71
N PRO A 110 18.88 -17.97 5.91
CA PRO A 110 18.41 -18.75 7.04
C PRO A 110 17.01 -19.32 6.76
N ASP A 111 16.84 -20.64 6.92
CA ASP A 111 15.57 -21.35 6.70
C ASP A 111 14.41 -20.81 7.56
N ASP A 112 14.72 -20.23 8.72
CA ASP A 112 13.75 -19.68 9.68
C ASP A 112 13.45 -18.19 9.45
N LEU A 113 13.94 -17.59 8.36
CA LEU A 113 13.64 -16.19 8.07
C LEU A 113 12.23 -16.05 7.46
N PRO A 114 11.28 -15.37 8.14
CA PRO A 114 9.99 -15.14 7.54
C PRO A 114 10.12 -14.20 6.34
N LEU A 115 9.76 -14.72 5.15
CA LEU A 115 9.67 -13.96 3.90
C LEU A 115 8.21 -13.77 3.49
N PRO A 116 7.48 -12.77 4.03
CA PRO A 116 6.11 -12.50 3.61
C PRO A 116 6.04 -12.17 2.11
N PRO A 117 5.16 -12.83 1.34
CA PRO A 117 5.01 -12.57 -0.10
C PRO A 117 4.70 -11.10 -0.44
N SER A 118 3.96 -10.41 0.43
CA SER A 118 3.64 -8.99 0.26
C SER A 118 4.85 -8.06 0.43
N SER A 119 5.79 -8.41 1.32
CA SER A 119 7.03 -7.67 1.51
C SER A 119 7.99 -7.88 0.35
N VAL A 120 8.11 -9.12 -0.14
CA VAL A 120 8.92 -9.44 -1.32
C VAL A 120 8.34 -8.79 -2.58
N HIS A 121 7.03 -8.88 -2.79
CA HIS A 121 6.36 -8.20 -3.91
C HIS A 121 6.62 -6.69 -3.89
N ARG A 122 6.47 -6.03 -2.73
CA ARG A 122 6.70 -4.59 -2.59
C ARG A 122 8.16 -4.20 -2.83
N LEU A 123 9.11 -5.05 -2.41
CA LEU A 123 10.53 -4.90 -2.71
C LEU A 123 10.75 -4.95 -4.23
N LEU A 124 10.33 -6.04 -4.89
CA LEU A 124 10.51 -6.22 -6.34
C LEU A 124 9.83 -5.10 -7.14
N ALA A 125 8.62 -4.68 -6.76
CA ALA A 125 7.90 -3.59 -7.40
C ALA A 125 8.62 -2.24 -7.27
N ARG A 126 9.25 -1.96 -6.12
CA ARG A 126 10.05 -0.74 -5.92
C ARG A 126 11.29 -0.71 -6.81
N HIS A 127 11.85 -1.88 -7.11
CA HIS A 127 12.98 -2.04 -8.01
C HIS A 127 12.57 -2.17 -9.49
N GLY A 128 11.29 -2.00 -9.83
CA GLY A 128 10.80 -2.06 -11.22
C GLY A 128 10.74 -3.47 -11.82
N LEU A 129 11.04 -4.52 -11.05
CA LEU A 129 11.14 -5.90 -11.52
C LEU A 129 9.78 -6.62 -11.67
N MET A 130 8.68 -5.91 -11.44
CA MET A 130 7.31 -6.42 -11.59
C MET A 130 6.62 -5.93 -12.87
N GLU A 131 7.21 -4.97 -13.57
CA GLU A 131 6.69 -4.56 -14.87
C GLU A 131 6.95 -5.70 -15.86
N LYS A 132 5.86 -6.29 -16.39
CA LYS A 132 5.97 -7.17 -17.54
C LYS A 132 6.56 -6.34 -18.67
N THR A 133 7.78 -6.66 -19.11
CA THR A 133 8.29 -6.11 -20.36
C THR A 133 7.25 -6.41 -21.43
N HIS A 134 6.61 -5.36 -21.95
CA HIS A 134 5.52 -5.41 -22.94
C HIS A 134 5.89 -6.14 -24.25
N SER A 135 7.10 -6.69 -24.35
CA SER A 135 7.70 -7.22 -25.56
C SER A 135 7.28 -8.65 -25.94
N GLN A 136 6.46 -9.37 -25.16
CA GLN A 136 6.08 -10.76 -25.49
C GLN A 136 4.58 -11.08 -25.55
N GLU A 137 3.66 -10.15 -25.32
CA GLU A 137 2.20 -10.46 -25.24
C GLU A 137 1.31 -9.80 -26.32
N ASN A 138 1.84 -9.03 -27.27
CA ASN A 138 1.01 -8.32 -28.26
C ASN A 138 0.86 -9.06 -29.62
N ASP A 139 0.62 -10.37 -29.61
CA ASP A 139 0.07 -11.05 -30.81
C ASP A 139 -0.82 -12.25 -30.45
N LYS A 140 -1.60 -12.13 -29.38
CA LYS A 140 -2.74 -13.02 -29.17
C LYS A 140 -3.97 -12.17 -29.02
N ASP A 141 -4.71 -12.11 -30.11
CA ASP A 141 -6.02 -11.51 -30.15
C ASP A 141 -6.96 -12.26 -29.19
N HIS A 142 -7.16 -11.71 -27.99
CA HIS A 142 -8.06 -12.22 -26.97
C HIS A 142 -9.53 -11.80 -27.20
N ARG A 143 -9.89 -11.38 -28.42
CA ARG A 143 -11.29 -11.09 -28.73
C ARG A 143 -12.15 -12.33 -28.51
N ARG A 144 -13.26 -12.11 -27.83
CA ARG A 144 -14.26 -13.14 -27.57
C ARG A 144 -14.80 -13.61 -28.93
N PHE A 145 -14.68 -14.90 -29.20
CA PHE A 145 -15.22 -15.51 -30.41
C PHE A 145 -16.74 -15.29 -30.46
N ALA A 146 -17.17 -14.41 -31.36
CA ALA A 146 -18.56 -13.97 -31.47
C ALA A 146 -18.90 -13.75 -32.95
N PHE A 147 -20.15 -14.08 -33.29
CA PHE A 147 -20.72 -13.84 -34.62
C PHE A 147 -21.87 -12.85 -34.47
N GLU A 148 -22.10 -12.05 -35.51
CA GLU A 148 -23.11 -10.99 -35.51
C GLU A 148 -24.53 -11.56 -35.48
N ARG A 149 -24.75 -12.73 -36.08
CA ARG A 149 -26.06 -13.38 -36.18
C ARG A 149 -26.00 -14.87 -35.83
N PRO A 150 -27.07 -15.43 -35.22
CA PRO A 150 -27.22 -16.89 -35.08
C PRO A 150 -27.13 -17.58 -36.45
N GLY A 151 -26.44 -18.72 -36.54
CA GLY A 151 -26.29 -19.50 -37.77
C GLY A 151 -25.15 -19.07 -38.72
N GLN A 152 -24.34 -18.08 -38.33
CA GLN A 152 -23.16 -17.65 -39.13
C GLN A 152 -21.97 -18.61 -39.03
N LEU A 153 -21.93 -19.48 -38.01
CA LEU A 153 -20.94 -20.54 -37.90
C LEU A 153 -21.62 -21.85 -37.56
N TRP A 154 -21.26 -22.88 -38.32
CA TRP A 154 -21.57 -24.27 -38.04
C TRP A 154 -20.24 -24.97 -37.76
N MET A 155 -20.14 -25.62 -36.60
CA MET A 155 -18.96 -26.38 -36.20
C MET A 155 -19.41 -27.83 -36.02
N SER A 156 -18.85 -28.75 -36.80
CA SER A 156 -19.10 -30.18 -36.65
C SER A 156 -17.93 -30.81 -35.91
N ASP A 157 -18.17 -31.41 -34.75
CA ASP A 157 -17.20 -32.33 -34.16
C ASP A 157 -17.37 -33.72 -34.78
N VAL A 158 -16.24 -34.38 -35.03
CA VAL A 158 -16.23 -35.78 -35.48
C VAL A 158 -15.69 -36.63 -34.34
N ALA A 159 -16.51 -37.54 -33.83
CA ALA A 159 -16.08 -38.55 -32.87
C ALA A 159 -15.66 -39.81 -33.63
N CYS A 160 -14.40 -40.21 -33.50
CA CYS A 160 -13.92 -41.47 -34.04
C CYS A 160 -14.23 -42.60 -33.05
N THR A 161 -15.28 -43.37 -33.30
CA THR A 161 -15.58 -44.57 -32.50
C THR A 161 -14.73 -45.74 -33.01
N ALA A 162 -13.72 -46.15 -32.23
CA ALA A 162 -12.95 -47.36 -32.53
C ALA A 162 -13.86 -48.59 -32.35
N ARG A 163 -14.10 -49.35 -33.43
CA ARG A 163 -14.73 -50.68 -33.36
C ARG A 163 -13.67 -51.70 -32.91
N GLN A 164 -14.01 -52.50 -31.90
CA GLN A 164 -13.28 -53.71 -31.51
C GLN A 164 -13.40 -54.79 -32.58
#